data_AF-A0A7X6VXC7-F1
#
_entry.id   AF-A0A7X6VXC7-F1
#
_cell.length_a   1.000
_cell.length_b   1.000
_cell.length_c   1.000
_cell.angle_alpha   90.00
_cell.angle_beta   90.00
_cell.angle_gamma   90.00
#
_symmetry.space_group_name_H-M   'P 1'
#
loop_
_entity.id
_entity.type
_entity.pdbx_description
1 polymer ?
#
loop_
_entity_poly.entity_id
_entity_poly.type
_entity_poly.pdbx_seq_one_letter_code
_entity_poly.pdbx_strand_id
1 'polypeptide(L)' 'MKNLDWQNLGFGYRDTHYNIRCTYRDGEWGDLEISSSNSINIHMAATALHYGQEVFEGLKAFKGKDGKVRVFRMDENA' A
#
# COMPACT_ATOMS: atom_id res chain seq x y z
N MET A 1 -18.42 7.75 8.98
CA MET A 1 -16.96 8.04 8.94
C MET A 1 -16.42 7.87 10.35
N LYS A 2 -15.31 7.16 10.54
CA LYS A 2 -14.64 7.12 11.85
C LYS A 2 -14.27 8.57 12.23
N ASN A 3 -14.53 8.94 13.49
CA ASN A 3 -14.23 10.27 14.00
C ASN A 3 -12.72 10.34 14.25
N LEU A 4 -11.95 10.75 13.24
CA LEU A 4 -10.50 10.84 13.31
C LEU A 4 -10.09 12.19 13.89
N ASP A 5 -9.20 12.18 14.88
CA ASP A 5 -8.53 13.39 15.34
C ASP A 5 -7.45 13.80 14.33
N TRP A 6 -7.81 14.72 13.45
CA TRP A 6 -6.93 15.21 12.40
C TRP A 6 -5.75 16.05 12.92
N GLN A 7 -5.90 16.70 14.08
CA GLN A 7 -4.86 17.60 14.61
C GLN A 7 -3.70 16.81 15.22
N ASN A 8 -3.99 15.65 15.81
CA ASN A 8 -3.00 14.80 16.47
C ASN A 8 -2.60 13.57 15.63
N LEU A 9 -2.75 13.65 14.32
CA LEU A 9 -2.49 12.53 13.42
C LEU A 9 -0.98 12.38 13.15
N GLY A 10 -0.32 11.51 13.91
CA GLY A 10 1.10 11.15 13.71
C GLY A 10 1.35 10.17 12.57
N PHE A 11 2.63 9.90 12.30
CA PHE A 11 3.06 8.88 11.35
C PHE A 11 3.02 7.49 12.00
N GLY A 12 2.29 6.55 11.40
CA GLY A 12 2.17 5.19 11.92
C GLY A 12 1.04 4.42 11.23
N TYR A 13 1.08 3.09 11.39
CA TYR A 13 0.09 2.20 10.80
C TYR A 13 -1.31 2.50 11.33
N ARG A 14 -2.28 2.59 10.42
CA ARG A 14 -3.70 2.66 10.72
C ARG A 14 -4.44 1.85 9.69
N ASP A 15 -5.34 0.99 10.16
CA ASP A 15 -6.08 0.10 9.29
C ASP A 15 -7.00 0.89 8.34
N THR A 16 -6.79 0.70 7.05
CA THR A 16 -7.67 1.22 5.99
C THR A 16 -8.52 0.08 5.45
N HIS A 17 -9.61 0.38 4.74
CA HIS A 17 -10.58 -0.64 4.34
C HIS A 17 -9.99 -1.71 3.39
N TYR A 18 -9.03 -1.32 2.54
CA TYR A 18 -8.54 -2.16 1.45
C TYR A 18 -7.05 -1.92 1.15
N ASN A 19 -6.41 -2.94 0.58
CA ASN A 19 -5.12 -2.89 -0.12
C ASN A 19 -5.23 -3.54 -1.50
N ILE A 20 -4.28 -3.22 -2.38
CA ILE A 20 -4.15 -3.85 -3.70
C ILE A 20 -3.04 -4.89 -3.65
N ARG A 21 -3.29 -6.06 -4.23
CA ARG A 21 -2.34 -7.17 -4.33
C ARG A 21 -2.20 -7.58 -5.79
N CYS A 22 -1.01 -8.01 -6.17
CA CYS A 22 -0.73 -8.56 -7.48
C CYS A 22 0.33 -9.65 -7.30
N THR A 23 0.14 -10.81 -7.92
CA THR A 23 1.07 -11.94 -7.82
C THR A 23 1.83 -12.09 -9.14
N TYR A 24 3.15 -12.14 -9.07
CA TYR A 24 3.99 -12.54 -10.19
C TYR A 24 4.20 -14.05 -10.17
N ARG A 25 3.90 -14.74 -11.27
CA ARG A 25 4.06 -16.19 -11.41
C ARG A 25 4.33 -16.54 -12.88
N ASP A 26 5.19 -17.53 -13.11
CA ASP A 26 5.46 -18.08 -14.45
C ASP A 26 5.88 -17.04 -15.52
N GLY A 27 6.53 -15.96 -15.10
CA GLY A 27 7.06 -14.93 -16.00
C GLY A 27 6.13 -13.75 -16.24
N GLU A 28 4.97 -13.69 -15.58
CA GLU A 28 3.99 -12.64 -15.78
C GLU A 28 3.36 -12.13 -14.47
N TRP A 29 2.92 -10.87 -14.50
CA TRP A 29 2.09 -10.29 -13.45
C TRP A 29 0.64 -10.69 -13.67
N GLY A 30 -0.02 -11.18 -12.62
CA GLY A 30 -1.45 -11.48 -12.64
C GLY A 30 -2.35 -10.26 -12.46
N ASP A 31 -3.64 -10.51 -12.30
CA ASP A 31 -4.64 -9.46 -12.10
C ASP A 31 -4.45 -8.71 -10.77
N LEU A 32 -4.94 -7.45 -10.74
CA LEU A 32 -5.03 -6.66 -9.51
C LEU A 32 -6.18 -7.17 -8.63
N GLU A 33 -5.86 -7.57 -7.41
CA GLU A 33 -6.82 -7.99 -6.39
C GLU A 33 -7.03 -6.87 -5.35
N ILE A 34 -8.29 -6.54 -5.05
CA ILE A 34 -8.66 -5.71 -3.90
C ILE A 34 -8.88 -6.63 -2.71
N SER A 35 -8.11 -6.45 -1.64
CA SER A 35 -8.22 -7.25 -0.42
C SER A 35 -8.50 -6.38 0.80
N SER A 36 -9.39 -6.83 1.67
CA SER A 36 -9.66 -6.20 2.98
C SER A 36 -8.80 -6.77 4.11
N SER A 37 -7.99 -7.79 3.85
CA SER A 37 -7.11 -8.39 4.86
C SER A 37 -5.84 -7.57 5.03
N ASN A 38 -5.46 -7.29 6.28
CA ASN A 38 -4.18 -6.67 6.62
C ASN A 38 -3.02 -7.68 6.81
N SER A 39 -3.28 -8.95 6.53
CA SER A 39 -2.30 -10.03 6.61
C SER A 39 -2.04 -10.65 5.23
N ILE A 40 -0.78 -11.02 4.97
CA ILE A 40 -0.36 -11.74 3.75
C ILE A 40 0.10 -13.12 4.18
N ASN A 41 -0.45 -14.16 3.54
CA ASN A 41 -0.01 -15.54 3.74
C ASN A 41 1.17 -15.83 2.81
N ILE A 42 2.33 -16.11 3.38
CA ILE A 42 3.55 -16.44 2.64
C ILE A 42 4.17 -17.73 3.16
N HIS A 43 4.89 -18.45 2.28
CA HIS A 43 5.61 -19.65 2.68
C HIS A 43 6.70 -19.31 3.70
N MET A 44 6.94 -20.17 4.70
CA MET A 44 7.93 -19.90 5.75
C MET A 44 9.36 -19.73 5.22
N ALA A 45 9.66 -20.26 4.04
CA ALA A 45 10.94 -20.12 3.36
C ALA A 45 11.00 -18.99 2.30
N ALA A 46 10.06 -18.03 2.32
CA ALA A 46 10.06 -16.92 1.37
C ALA A 46 11.35 -16.07 1.48
N THR A 47 11.95 -15.73 0.34
CA THR A 47 13.23 -15.01 0.30
C THR A 47 13.17 -13.62 0.95
N ALA A 48 12.02 -12.95 0.93
CA ALA A 48 11.79 -11.70 1.66
C ALA A 48 12.07 -11.85 3.18
N LEU A 49 11.72 -13.01 3.78
CA LEU A 49 11.88 -13.25 5.22
C LEU A 49 13.32 -13.60 5.63
N HIS A 50 14.10 -14.21 4.73
CA HIS A 50 15.43 -14.77 5.06
C HIS A 50 16.58 -13.98 4.45
N TYR A 51 16.35 -13.36 3.31
CA TYR A 51 17.39 -12.72 2.50
C TYR A 51 17.05 -11.29 2.10
N GLY A 52 15.98 -10.71 2.66
CA GLY A 52 15.61 -9.31 2.44
C GLY A 52 15.33 -8.97 0.98
N GLN A 53 14.89 -9.96 0.19
CA GLN A 53 14.51 -9.73 -1.20
C GLN A 53 13.14 -9.05 -1.28
N GLU A 54 13.12 -7.76 -0.93
CA GLU A 54 11.94 -6.91 -0.90
C GLU A 54 12.32 -5.46 -1.22
N VAL A 55 11.35 -4.72 -1.77
CA VAL A 55 11.47 -3.29 -2.05
C VAL A 55 10.16 -2.61 -1.68
N PHE A 56 10.22 -1.34 -1.31
CA PHE A 56 9.03 -0.54 -0.99
C PHE A 56 9.19 0.87 -1.57
N GLU A 57 8.05 1.55 -1.71
CA GLU A 57 7.98 2.94 -2.15
C GLU A 57 7.08 3.77 -1.22
N GLY A 58 7.20 5.10 -1.33
CA GLY A 58 6.55 6.02 -0.42
C GLY A 58 6.07 7.30 -1.11
N LEU A 59 4.75 7.43 -1.26
CA LEU A 59 4.11 8.62 -1.81
C LEU A 59 2.85 9.01 -1.03
N LYS A 60 2.31 10.19 -1.31
CA LYS A 60 1.16 10.75 -0.58
C LYS A 60 0.05 11.19 -1.53
N ALA A 61 -1.18 10.98 -1.09
CA ALA A 61 -2.38 11.54 -1.69
C ALA A 61 -2.86 12.73 -0.85
N PHE A 62 -3.23 13.83 -1.49
CA PHE A 62 -3.66 15.07 -0.85
C PHE A 62 -5.05 15.46 -1.33
N LYS A 63 -5.94 15.82 -0.40
CA LYS A 63 -7.24 16.43 -0.73
C LYS A 63 -7.06 17.94 -0.85
N GLY A 64 -7.24 18.48 -2.05
CA GLY A 64 -7.17 19.92 -2.30
C GLY A 64 -8.38 20.68 -1.75
N LYS A 65 -8.28 22.01 -1.68
CA LYS A 65 -9.39 22.89 -1.26
C LYS A 65 -10.62 22.77 -2.18
N ASP A 66 -10.41 22.36 -3.43
CA ASP A 66 -11.45 22.08 -4.42
C ASP A 66 -12.09 20.69 -4.26
N GLY A 67 -11.75 19.96 -3.20
CA GLY A 67 -12.26 18.62 -2.90
C GLY A 67 -11.63 17.50 -3.71
N LYS A 68 -10.77 17.79 -4.69
CA LYS A 68 -10.12 16.78 -5.54
C LYS A 68 -8.91 16.15 -4.84
N VAL A 69 -8.74 14.85 -5.05
CA VAL A 69 -7.53 14.11 -4.61
C VAL A 69 -6.44 14.27 -5.66
N ARG A 70 -5.20 14.50 -5.22
CA ARG A 70 -4.01 14.60 -6.08
C ARG A 70 -2.90 13.74 -5.51
N VAL A 71 -2.10 13.18 -6.40
CA VAL A 71 -0.86 12.48 -6.09
C VAL A 71 0.28 13.24 -6.74
N PHE A 72 1.35 13.49 -6.00
CA PHE A 72 2.48 14.28 -6.48
C PHE A 72 3.53 13.38 -7.14
N ARG A 73 3.83 13.62 -8.42
CA ARG A 73 4.90 12.96 -9.19
C ARG A 73 4.92 11.42 -9.07
N MET A 74 3.76 10.79 -9.25
CA MET A 74 3.62 9.33 -9.16
C MET A 74 4.63 8.57 -10.04
N ASP A 75 4.90 9.09 -11.24
CA ASP A 75 5.82 8.47 -12.20
C ASP A 75 7.29 8.47 -11.75
N GLU A 76 7.66 9.28 -10.76
CA GLU A 76 9.02 9.31 -10.20
C GLU A 76 9.19 8.33 -9.03
N ASN A 77 8.08 7.82 -8.50
CA ASN A 77 8.08 6.70 -7.58
C ASN A 77 8.00 5.35 -8.31
N ALA A 78 7.59 5.35 -9.59
CA ALA A 78 7.32 4.15 -10.37
C ALA A 78 8.57 3.56 -11.05
#